data_AF-A0A832X7G0-F1
#
_entry.id   AF-A0A832X7G0-F1
#
_cell.length_a   1.000
_cell.length_b   1.000
_cell.length_c   1.000
_cell.angle_alpha   90.00
_cell.angle_beta   90.00
_cell.angle_gamma   90.00
#
_symmetry.space_group_name_H-M   'P 1'
#
loop_
_entity.id
_entity.type
_entity.pdbx_description
1 polymer ?
#
loop_
_entity_poly.entity_id
_entity_poly.type
_entity_poly.pdbx_seq_one_letter_code
_entity_poly.pdbx_strand_id
1 'polypeptide(L)' 'MPKSRKCSFCGNEFPSGTGMMYVKNDGTILWFCSGKCKKSTLSFKRDARKLKWTTYFGKEEKGKA' A
#
# COMPACT_ATOMS: atom_id res chain seq x y z
N MET A 1 12.63 -16.68 10.46
CA MET A 1 12.45 -15.29 10.94
C MET A 1 11.34 -14.60 10.16
N PRO A 2 10.47 -13.82 10.81
CA PRO A 2 9.41 -13.05 10.15
C PRO A 2 9.98 -12.10 9.09
N LYS A 3 9.54 -12.23 7.82
CA LYS A 3 9.96 -11.34 6.73
C LYS A 3 9.16 -10.03 6.77
N SER A 4 9.84 -8.88 6.74
CA SER A 4 9.16 -7.59 6.56
C SER A 4 8.43 -7.55 5.22
N ARG A 5 7.26 -6.90 5.19
CA ARG A 5 6.48 -6.70 3.97
C ARG A 5 6.37 -5.22 3.65
N LYS A 6 6.29 -4.89 2.36
CA LYS A 6 6.15 -3.52 1.88
C LYS A 6 4.69 -3.20 1.58
N CYS A 7 4.23 -2.04 2.02
CA CYS A 7 2.89 -1.56 1.73
C CYS A 7 2.78 -1.14 0.25
N SER A 8 1.79 -1.69 -0.44
CA SER A 8 1.44 -1.39 -1.83
C SER A 8 1.13 0.08 -2.08
N PHE A 9 0.58 0.78 -1.08
CA PHE A 9 0.14 2.16 -1.22
C PHE A 9 1.17 3.20 -0.77
N CYS A 10 1.59 3.15 0.50
CA CYS A 10 2.49 4.16 1.04
C CYS A 10 3.98 3.83 0.84
N GLY A 11 4.30 2.57 0.50
CA GLY A 11 5.66 2.09 0.27
C GLY A 11 6.48 1.85 1.54
N ASN A 12 5.92 2.10 2.72
CA ASN A 12 6.57 1.78 3.99
C ASN A 12 6.63 0.28 4.22
N GLU A 13 7.72 -0.17 4.83
CA GLU A 13 7.87 -1.53 5.33
C GLU A 13 7.15 -1.71 6.66
N PHE A 14 6.58 -2.89 6.89
CA PHE A 14 5.89 -3.24 8.11
C PHE A 14 6.25 -4.67 8.55
N PRO A 15 6.28 -4.94 9.87
CA PRO A 15 6.60 -6.27 10.39
C PRO A 15 5.51 -7.27 10.03
N SER A 16 5.89 -8.53 9.82
CA SER A 16 4.88 -9.58 9.60
C SER A 16 4.08 -9.82 10.86
N GLY A 17 2.76 -9.98 10.71
CA GLY A 17 1.80 -10.03 11.82
C GLY A 17 0.96 -8.75 11.92
N THR A 18 1.43 -7.66 11.29
CA THR A 18 0.71 -6.38 11.22
C THR A 18 0.21 -6.12 9.80
N GLY A 19 -0.87 -5.35 9.68
CA GLY A 19 -1.42 -4.93 8.40
C GLY A 19 -2.54 -5.83 7.87
N MET A 20 -2.82 -5.73 6.58
CA MET A 20 -3.92 -6.45 5.92
C MET A 20 -3.50 -6.89 4.53
N MET A 21 -3.99 -8.06 4.13
CA MET A 21 -3.93 -8.53 2.76
C MET A 21 -5.26 -8.25 2.08
N TYR A 22 -5.23 -7.65 0.90
CA TYR A 22 -6.41 -7.44 0.06
C TYR A 22 -6.18 -8.09 -1.29
N VAL A 23 -7.06 -9.02 -1.67
CA VAL A 23 -6.98 -9.73 -2.94
C VAL A 23 -8.02 -9.14 -3.87
N LYS A 24 -7.59 -8.64 -5.03
CA LYS A 24 -8.49 -8.17 -6.11
C LYS A 24 -9.11 -9.39 -6.82
N ASN A 25 -10.23 -9.18 -7.51
CA ASN A 25 -10.89 -10.26 -8.27
C ASN A 25 -9.97 -10.87 -9.35
N ASP A 26 -9.02 -10.09 -9.87
CA ASP A 26 -8.00 -10.54 -10.84
C ASP A 26 -6.88 -11.38 -10.21
N GLY A 27 -6.97 -11.70 -8.91
CA GLY A 27 -5.92 -12.43 -8.17
C GLY A 27 -4.74 -11.57 -7.72
N THR A 28 -4.73 -10.27 -8.04
CA THR A 28 -3.66 -9.36 -7.58
C THR A 28 -3.71 -9.15 -6.07
N ILE A 29 -2.60 -9.45 -5.39
CA ILE A 29 -2.45 -9.29 -3.94
C ILE A 29 -1.88 -7.91 -3.62
N LEU A 30 -2.63 -7.13 -2.82
CA LEU A 30 -2.22 -5.84 -2.28
C LEU A 30 -1.97 -5.96 -0.78
N TRP A 31 -0.83 -5.44 -0.34
CA TRP A 31 -0.47 -5.39 1.07
C TRP A 31 -0.67 -3.98 1.62
N PHE A 32 -1.44 -3.85 2.71
CA PHE A 32 -1.67 -2.57 3.36
C PHE A 32 -1.13 -2.57 4.79
N CYS A 33 -0.38 -1.54 5.15
CA CYS A 33 0.12 -1.39 6.52
C CYS A 33 -0.98 -0.94 7.50
N SER A 34 -2.02 -0.23 7.03
CA SER A 34 -3.07 0.33 7.90
C SER A 34 -4.39 0.58 7.17
N GLY A 35 -5.46 0.79 7.94
CA GLY A 35 -6.80 1.09 7.40
C GLY A 35 -6.85 2.39 6.61
N LYS A 36 -5.96 3.34 6.92
CA LYS A 36 -5.77 4.57 6.15
C LYS A 36 -5.37 4.26 4.71
N CYS A 37 -4.40 3.36 4.51
CA CYS A 37 -3.94 2.98 3.18
C CYS A 37 -5.04 2.22 2.41
N LYS A 38 -5.73 1.29 3.06
CA LYS A 38 -6.87 0.56 2.47
C LYS A 38 -7.96 1.51 1.99
N LYS A 39 -8.44 2.42 2.84
CA LYS A 39 -9.49 3.40 2.49
C LYS A 39 -9.01 4.37 1.40
N SER A 40 -7.75 4.81 1.47
CA SER A 40 -7.17 5.71 0.47
C SER A 40 -7.16 5.09 -0.93
N THR A 41 -6.82 3.80 -1.04
CA THR A 41 -6.80 3.09 -2.33
C THR A 41 -8.19 2.67 -2.79
N LEU A 42 -9.00 2.05 -1.91
CA LEU A 42 -10.27 1.44 -2.32
C LEU A 42 -11.43 2.44 -2.36
N SER A 43 -11.61 3.23 -1.30
CA SER A 43 -12.75 4.14 -1.17
C SER A 43 -12.50 5.46 -1.88
N PHE A 44 -11.33 6.06 -1.67
CA PHE A 44 -11.00 7.37 -2.22
C PHE A 44 -10.24 7.32 -3.55
N LYS A 45 -9.77 6.15 -3.98
CA LYS A 45 -8.99 5.95 -5.22
C LYS A 45 -7.87 6.98 -5.41
N ARG A 46 -7.21 7.37 -4.30
CA ARG A 46 -6.16 8.40 -4.33
C ARG A 46 -4.90 7.82 -4.97
N ASP A 47 -4.24 8.62 -5.80
CA ASP A 47 -2.88 8.33 -6.24
C ASP A 47 -1.89 8.56 -5.08
N ALA A 48 -1.09 7.53 -4.74
CA ALA A 48 0.00 7.68 -3.78
C ALA A 48 0.98 8.80 -4.19
N ARG A 49 1.24 8.95 -5.49
CA ARG A 49 2.16 9.95 -6.06
C ARG A 49 1.80 11.40 -5.74
N LYS A 50 0.52 11.69 -5.49
CA LYS A 50 0.03 13.04 -5.17
C LYS A 50 0.07 13.34 -3.67
N LEU A 51 0.34 12.34 -2.83
CA LEU A 51 0.30 12.46 -1.37
C LEU A 51 1.70 12.54 -0.80
N LYS A 52 2.04 13.71 -0.23
CA LYS A 52 3.35 14.05 0.36
C LYS A 52 3.87 13.05 1.40
N TRP A 53 2.98 12.33 2.08
CA TRP A 53 3.33 11.39 3.15
C TRP A 53 3.68 9.98 2.67
N THR A 54 3.55 9.70 1.37
CA THR A 54 3.93 8.40 0.81
C THR A 54 5.35 8.46 0.26
N THR A 55 6.05 7.33 0.26
CA THR A 55 7.41 7.25 -0.31
C THR A 55 7.44 7.40 -1.84
N TYR A 56 6.26 7.40 -2.47
CA TYR A 56 6.06 7.54 -3.91
C TYR A 56 5.74 8.98 -4.32
N PHE A 57 5.69 9.93 -3.38
CA PHE A 57 5.45 11.32 -3.70
C PHE A 57 6.53 11.85 -4.66
N GLY A 58 6.09 12.38 -5.81
CA GLY A 58 7.01 12.90 -6.84
C GLY A 58 7.83 11.84 -7.58
N LYS A 59 7.60 10.55 -7.35
CA LYS A 59 8.25 9.46 -8.11
C LYS A 59 7.41 9.03 -9.30
N GLU A 60 8.08 8.66 -10.38
CA GLU A 60 7.46 8.15 -11.60
C GLU A 60 6.89 6.73 -11.39
N GLU A 61 7.54 5.95 -10.51
CA GLU A 61 7.12 4.61 -10.13
C GLU A 61 5.81 4.63 -9.34
N LYS A 62 4.76 4.03 -9.91
CA LYS A 62 3.50 3.79 -9.18
C LYS A 62 3.73 2.72 -8.11
N GLY A 63 3.34 3.01 -6.87
CA GLY A 63 3.06 1.94 -5.90
C GLY A 63 2.06 0.96 -6.51
N LYS A 64 2.32 -0.36 -6.38
CA LYS A 64 1.45 -1.42 -6.92
C LYS A 64 0.09 -1.34 -6.22
N ALA A 65 -0.81 -0.49 -6.71
CA ALA A 65 -2.17 -0.27 -6.20
C ALA A 65 -3.22 -1.03 -7.02
#